data_AF-A0A9W6VEM7-F1
#
_entry.id   AF-A0A9W6VEM7-F1
#
_cell.length_a   1.000
_cell.length_b   1.000
_cell.length_c   1.000
_cell.angle_alpha   90.00
_cell.angle_beta   90.00
_cell.angle_gamma   90.00
#
_symmetry.space_group_name_H-M   'P 1'
#
loop_
_entity.id
_entity.type
_entity.pdbx_description
1 polymer ?
#
loop_
_entity_poly.entity_id
_entity_poly.type
_entity_poly.pdbx_seq_one_letter_code
_entity_poly.pdbx_strand_id
1 'polypeptide(L)' 'MTADDKAKNKAEELKGKAKEAVGKGTGNEQWEAEGKAEQGKGNVKQAGEKIKDAAKDVFDDK' A
#
# COMPACT_ATOMS: atom_id res chain seq x y z
N MET A 1 2.97 7.66 16.43
CA MET A 1 2.00 7.01 15.52
C MET A 1 0.82 6.56 16.37
N THR A 2 -0.32 7.22 16.24
CA THR A 2 -1.46 7.12 17.16
C THR A 2 -2.31 5.88 16.82
N ALA A 3 -3.12 5.40 17.77
CA ALA A 3 -4.05 4.29 17.53
C ALA A 3 -4.97 4.53 16.30
N ASP A 4 -5.26 5.81 16.03
CA ASP A 4 -6.05 6.28 14.88
C ASP A 4 -5.40 5.94 13.53
N ASP A 5 -4.08 6.14 13.39
CA ASP A 5 -3.32 5.76 12.18
C ASP A 5 -3.37 4.26 11.94
N LYS A 6 -3.27 3.47 13.02
CA LYS A 6 -3.26 2.01 12.93
C LYS A 6 -4.64 1.47 12.57
N ALA A 7 -5.69 2.11 13.07
CA ALA A 7 -7.08 1.80 12.70
C ALA A 7 -7.38 2.18 11.24
N LYS A 8 -6.94 3.36 10.79
CA LYS A 8 -7.06 3.79 9.39
C LYS A 8 -6.37 2.84 8.42
N ASN A 9 -5.12 2.47 8.69
CA ASN A 9 -4.39 1.52 7.84
C ASN A 9 -5.12 0.18 7.73
N LYS A 10 -5.61 -0.36 8.85
CA LYS A 10 -6.42 -1.59 8.83
C LYS A 10 -7.73 -1.44 8.07
N ALA A 11 -8.38 -0.28 8.18
CA ALA A 11 -9.62 0.00 7.47
C ALA A 11 -9.38 0.11 5.96
N GLU A 12 -8.29 0.74 5.51
CA GLU A 12 -7.92 0.81 4.11
C GLU A 12 -7.53 -0.57 3.54
N GLU A 13 -6.78 -1.39 4.29
CA GLU A 13 -6.52 -2.78 3.91
C GLU A 13 -7.81 -3.60 3.75
N LEU A 14 -8.74 -3.49 4.71
CA LEU A 14 -10.03 -4.17 4.66
C LEU A 14 -10.86 -3.70 3.47
N LYS A 15 -10.87 -2.39 3.19
CA LYS A 15 -11.57 -1.79 2.06
C LYS A 15 -10.99 -2.25 0.73
N GLY A 16 -9.67 -2.35 0.61
CA GLY A 16 -8.98 -2.90 -0.56
C GLY A 16 -9.34 -4.36 -0.81
N LYS A 17 -9.29 -5.21 0.24
CA LYS A 17 -9.70 -6.62 0.15
C LYS A 17 -11.18 -6.76 -0.21
N ALA A 18 -12.04 -5.90 0.33
CA ALA A 18 -13.46 -5.89 -0.01
C ALA A 18 -13.68 -5.49 -1.48
N LYS A 19 -13.00 -4.45 -1.99
CA LYS A 19 -13.01 -4.08 -3.41
C LYS A 19 -12.56 -5.24 -4.29
N GLU A 20 -11.50 -5.95 -3.91
CA GLU A 20 -10.98 -7.08 -4.68
C GLU A 20 -11.97 -8.26 -4.69
N ALA A 21 -12.58 -8.59 -3.55
CA ALA A 21 -13.57 -9.66 -3.44
C ALA A 21 -14.85 -9.34 -4.21
N VAL A 22 -15.34 -8.10 -4.12
CA VAL A 22 -16.52 -7.63 -4.85
C VAL A 22 -16.21 -7.56 -6.35
N GLY A 23 -15.04 -7.07 -6.74
CA GLY A 23 -14.58 -7.06 -8.14
C GLY A 23 -14.54 -8.46 -8.75
N LYS A 24 -13.98 -9.43 -8.03
CA LYS A 24 -13.97 -10.85 -8.43
C LYS A 24 -15.37 -11.44 -8.55
N GLY A 25 -16.24 -11.17 -7.57
CA GLY A 25 -17.60 -11.73 -7.55
C GLY A 25 -18.55 -11.11 -8.57
N THR A 26 -18.33 -9.85 -8.94
CA THR A 26 -19.19 -9.11 -9.88
C THR A 26 -18.61 -9.10 -11.30
N GLY A 27 -17.42 -9.68 -11.52
CA GLY A 27 -16.70 -9.64 -12.80
C GLY A 27 -16.22 -8.24 -13.18
N ASN A 28 -16.05 -7.35 -12.21
CA ASN A 28 -15.68 -5.96 -12.45
C ASN A 28 -14.14 -5.83 -12.38
N GLU A 29 -13.48 -6.08 -13.51
CA GLU A 29 -12.01 -6.05 -13.66
C GLU A 29 -11.38 -4.75 -13.15
N GLN A 30 -12.09 -3.62 -13.24
CA GLN A 30 -11.59 -2.34 -12.76
C GLN A 30 -11.36 -2.33 -11.25
N TRP A 31 -12.22 -2.99 -10.47
CA TRP A 31 -12.14 -3.03 -9.01
C TRP A 31 -11.04 -3.99 -8.54
N GLU A 32 -10.82 -5.09 -9.26
CA GLU A 32 -9.67 -5.99 -9.02
C GLU A 32 -8.35 -5.31 -9.37
N ALA A 33 -8.30 -4.61 -10.51
CA ALA A 33 -7.13 -3.89 -10.97
C ALA A 33 -6.74 -2.73 -10.02
N GLU A 34 -7.71 -1.95 -9.53
CA GLU A 34 -7.47 -0.91 -8.51
C GLU A 34 -6.87 -1.50 -7.23
N GLY A 35 -7.43 -2.59 -6.71
CA GLY A 35 -6.94 -3.24 -5.49
C GLY A 35 -5.49 -3.74 -5.62
N LYS A 36 -5.18 -4.45 -6.72
CA LYS A 36 -3.81 -4.91 -7.00
C LYS A 36 -2.85 -3.75 -7.26
N ALA A 37 -3.28 -2.70 -7.95
CA ALA A 37 -2.46 -1.53 -8.22
C ALA A 37 -2.13 -0.76 -6.94
N GLU A 38 -3.08 -0.61 -6.00
CA GLU A 38 -2.84 0.00 -4.69
C GLU A 38 -1.85 -0.82 -3.85
N GLN A 39 -1.99 -2.14 -3.81
CA GLN A 39 -1.03 -3.01 -3.11
C GLN A 39 0.37 -2.92 -3.72
N GLY A 40 0.47 -2.97 -5.05
CA GLY A 40 1.75 -2.86 -5.76
C GLY A 40 2.42 -1.51 -5.54
N LYS A 41 1.65 -0.41 -5.60
CA LYS A 41 2.16 0.94 -5.31
C LYS A 41 2.63 1.08 -3.88
N GLY A 42 1.91 0.53 -2.90
CA GLY A 42 2.31 0.54 -1.49
C GLY A 42 3.66 -0.15 -1.27
N ASN A 43 3.82 -1.36 -1.80
CA ASN A 43 5.08 -2.11 -1.69
C ASN A 43 6.24 -1.40 -2.37
N VAL A 44 6.03 -0.84 -3.57
CA VAL A 44 7.05 -0.08 -4.29
C VAL A 44 7.42 1.21 -3.54
N LYS A 45 6.45 1.92 -2.98
CA LYS A 45 6.71 3.12 -2.17
C LYS A 45 7.55 2.77 -0.94
N GLN A 46 7.17 1.73 -0.20
CA GLN A 46 7.94 1.32 0.99
C GLN A 46 9.35 0.85 0.63
N ALA A 47 9.51 0.09 -0.46
CA ALA A 47 10.83 -0.33 -0.91
C ALA A 47 11.69 0.86 -1.37
N GLY A 48 11.10 1.80 -2.13
CA GLY A 48 11.76 3.01 -2.59
C GLY A 48 12.12 3.97 -1.45
N GLU A 49 11.26 4.13 -0.46
CA GLU A 49 11.56 4.90 0.75
C GLU A 49 12.70 4.26 1.54
N LYS A 50 12.70 2.94 1.75
CA LYS A 50 13.81 2.25 2.43
C LYS A 50 15.14 2.41 1.70
N ILE A 51 15.13 2.30 0.37
CA ILE A 51 16.34 2.49 -0.46
C ILE A 51 16.82 3.94 -0.36
N LYS A 52 15.90 4.92 -0.43
CA LYS A 52 16.23 6.33 -0.36
C LYS A 52 16.75 6.72 1.03
N ASP A 53 16.17 6.15 2.09
CA ASP A 53 16.57 6.37 3.47
C ASP A 53 17.97 5.78 3.72
N ALA A 54 18.21 4.52 3.32
CA ALA A 54 19.53 3.90 3.42
C ALA A 54 20.60 4.61 2.57
N ALA A 55 20.23 5.09 1.38
CA ALA A 55 21.13 5.89 0.56
C ALA A 55 21.43 7.23 1.25
N LYS A 56 20.41 7.92 1.77
CA LYS A 56 20.61 9.19 2.48
C LYS A 56 21.50 9.00 3.71
N ASP A 57 21.29 7.96 4.51
CA ASP A 57 22.10 7.63 5.69
C ASP A 57 23.59 7.44 5.33
N VAL A 58 23.87 6.70 4.25
CA VAL A 58 25.24 6.45 3.75
C VAL A 58 25.91 7.70 3.14
N PHE A 59 25.12 8.60 2.54
CA PHE A 59 25.64 9.83 1.92
C PHE A 59 25.72 11.02 2.89
N ASP A 60 25.00 11.02 4.01
CA ASP A 60 24.98 12.08 5.02
C ASP A 60 26.15 11.94 6.03
N ASP A 61 26.69 10.72 6.20
CA ASP A 61 27.82 10.42 7.12
C ASP A 61 29.23 10.74 6.55
N LYS A 62 29.33 11.41 5.40
CA LYS A 62 30.61 11.74 4.74
C LYS A 62 30.75 13.23 4.42
#